data_AF-A0A9D5IEL2-F1
#
_entry.id   AF-A0A9D5IEL2-F1
#
_cell.length_a   1.000
_cell.length_b   1.000
_cell.length_c   1.000
_cell.angle_alpha   90.00
_cell.angle_beta   90.00
_cell.angle_gamma   90.00
#
_symmetry.space_group_name_H-M   'P 1'
#
loop_
_entity.id
_entity.type
_entity.pdbx_description
1 polymer ?
#
loop_
_entity_poly.entity_id
_entity_poly.type
_entity_poly.pdbx_seq_one_letter_code
_entity_poly.pdbx_strand_id
1 'polypeptide(L)'
;MEKFETVKGRAIPMNRADVDTDQIISKEFLKRIERTGFGPYAFDEWKKDPAFVLNNPEYKGAPIMLTGANFGCGSSREHAPWALEDMGLRA
;
A
#
# COMPACT_ATOMS: atom_id res chain seq x y z
N MET A 1 -1.27 17.31 -0.22
CA MET A 1 -2.20 16.70 0.75
C MET A 1 -3.59 17.13 0.36
N GLU A 2 -4.37 16.20 -0.16
CA GLU A 2 -5.77 16.46 -0.48
C GLU A 2 -6.61 16.56 0.79
N LYS A 3 -7.71 17.30 0.72
CA LYS A 3 -8.69 17.33 1.81
C LYS A 3 -9.25 15.91 1.99
N PHE A 4 -9.21 15.41 3.23
CA PHE A 4 -9.83 14.14 3.55
C PHE A 4 -11.34 14.33 3.71
N GLU A 5 -12.11 13.58 2.95
CA GLU A 5 -13.57 13.55 3.01
C GLU A 5 -14.04 12.13 3.30
N THR A 6 -15.36 11.93 3.42
CA THR A 6 -15.91 10.59 3.66
C THR A 6 -15.55 9.64 2.51
N VAL A 7 -14.72 8.64 2.80
CA VAL A 7 -14.37 7.56 1.86
C VAL A 7 -15.41 6.45 1.95
N LYS A 8 -15.96 6.04 0.82
CA LYS A 8 -16.82 4.86 0.69
C LYS A 8 -16.30 3.97 -0.41
N GLY A 9 -16.26 2.67 -0.17
CA GLY A 9 -15.84 1.70 -1.18
C GLY A 9 -15.68 0.32 -0.59
N ARG A 10 -15.38 -0.65 -1.45
CA ARG A 10 -14.97 -1.98 -1.01
C ARG A 10 -13.65 -1.88 -0.26
N ALA A 11 -13.49 -2.71 0.76
CA ALA A 11 -12.25 -2.81 1.51
C ALA A 11 -11.43 -4.04 1.05
N ILE A 12 -10.11 -3.87 0.96
CA ILE A 12 -9.14 -4.95 0.75
C ILE A 12 -8.82 -5.60 2.10
N PRO A 13 -9.03 -6.91 2.30
CA PRO A 13 -8.66 -7.59 3.53
C PRO A 13 -7.17 -7.99 3.52
N MET A 14 -6.29 -7.10 3.97
CA MET A 14 -4.88 -7.39 4.23
C MET A 14 -4.72 -8.05 5.61
N ASN A 15 -5.15 -9.31 5.73
CA ASN A 15 -5.17 -10.04 7.00
C ASN A 15 -3.75 -10.47 7.46
N ARG A 16 -2.89 -9.49 7.74
CA ARG A 16 -1.51 -9.64 8.20
C ARG A 16 -1.20 -8.56 9.22
N ALA A 17 -0.64 -8.96 10.35
CA ALA A 17 -0.06 -8.06 11.34
C ALA A 17 1.42 -7.78 11.00
N ASP A 18 1.98 -6.75 11.64
CA ASP A 18 3.40 -6.40 11.57
C ASP A 18 3.91 -6.19 10.15
N VAL A 19 3.06 -5.61 9.29
CA VAL A 19 3.45 -5.26 7.93
C VAL A 19 4.39 -4.05 7.98
N ASP A 20 5.67 -4.27 7.66
CA ASP A 20 6.69 -3.23 7.80
C ASP A 20 6.84 -2.34 6.54
N THR A 21 7.61 -1.26 6.66
CA THR A 21 7.83 -0.32 5.55
C THR A 21 8.64 -0.88 4.38
N ASP A 22 9.45 -1.92 4.57
CA ASP A 22 10.14 -2.63 3.48
C ASP A 22 9.16 -3.51 2.69
N GLN A 23 8.18 -4.12 3.37
CA GLN A 23 7.11 -4.90 2.74
C GLN A 23 6.12 -4.03 1.99
N ILE A 24 5.85 -2.81 2.47
CA ILE A 24 5.02 -1.84 1.73
C ILE A 24 5.75 -1.35 0.49
N ILE A 25 7.05 -1.03 0.58
CA ILE A 25 7.84 -0.65 -0.59
C ILE A 25 9.32 -0.98 -0.38
N SER A 26 9.88 -1.77 -1.30
CA SER A 26 11.29 -2.18 -1.27
C SER A 26 12.24 -0.98 -1.33
N LYS A 27 13.37 -1.11 -0.63
CA LYS A 27 14.43 -0.08 -0.56
C LYS A 27 15.04 0.28 -1.91
N GLU A 28 14.91 -0.58 -2.90
CA GLU A 28 15.46 -0.36 -4.25
C GLU A 28 14.79 0.81 -4.98
N PHE A 29 13.52 1.12 -4.63
CA PHE A 29 12.77 2.21 -5.25
C PHE A 29 13.00 3.57 -4.59
N LEU A 30 13.69 3.62 -3.45
CA LEU A 30 13.89 4.85 -2.65
C LEU A 30 14.98 5.78 -3.20
N LYS A 31 15.61 5.41 -4.33
CA LYS A 31 16.61 6.26 -5.01
C LYS A 31 15.97 7.32 -5.90
N ARG A 32 14.65 7.26 -6.10
CA ARG A 32 13.89 8.21 -6.92
C ARG A 32 13.73 9.53 -6.18
N ILE A 33 13.69 10.62 -6.94
CA ILE A 33 13.54 11.99 -6.41
C ILE A 33 12.09 12.48 -6.51
N GLU A 34 11.30 11.84 -7.38
CA GLU A 34 9.90 12.13 -7.57
C GLU A 34 9.11 11.72 -6.32
N ARG A 35 8.00 12.43 -6.05
CA ARG A 35 7.09 12.12 -4.94
C ARG A 35 5.90 11.25 -5.36
N THR A 36 5.84 10.87 -6.64
CA THR A 36 4.72 10.16 -7.28
C THR A 36 5.23 9.07 -8.20
N GLY A 37 4.35 8.14 -8.56
CA GLY A 37 4.68 6.99 -9.42
C GLY A 37 5.16 5.77 -8.63
N PHE A 38 4.92 5.71 -7.32
CA PHE A 38 5.29 4.60 -6.46
C PHE A 38 4.22 3.51 -6.35
N GLY A 39 2.98 3.80 -6.72
CA GLY A 39 1.84 2.87 -6.65
C GLY A 39 2.09 1.48 -7.25
N PRO A 40 2.73 1.37 -8.44
CA PRO A 40 3.09 0.08 -9.01
C PRO A 40 4.03 -0.76 -8.12
N TYR A 41 4.88 -0.11 -7.32
CA TYR A 41 5.88 -0.76 -6.46
C TYR A 41 5.39 -1.04 -5.04
N ALA A 42 4.16 -0.64 -4.69
CA ALA A 42 3.56 -1.01 -3.41
C ALA A 42 3.43 -2.54 -3.32
N PHE A 43 3.94 -3.17 -2.26
CA PHE A 43 3.89 -4.61 -2.03
C PHE A 43 4.43 -5.46 -3.19
N ASP A 44 5.44 -4.97 -3.90
CA ASP A 44 5.98 -5.58 -5.11
C ASP A 44 6.41 -7.04 -4.93
N GLU A 45 7.11 -7.35 -3.83
CA GLU A 45 7.53 -8.72 -3.51
C GLU A 45 6.33 -9.65 -3.26
N TRP A 46 5.28 -9.15 -2.60
CA TRP A 46 4.08 -9.96 -2.31
C TRP A 46 3.19 -10.14 -3.52
N LYS A 47 3.12 -9.14 -4.42
CA LYS A 47 2.39 -9.23 -5.69
C LYS A 47 2.96 -10.30 -6.64
N LYS A 48 4.17 -10.83 -6.39
CA LYS A 48 4.70 -11.99 -7.13
C LYS A 48 3.90 -13.26 -6.86
N ASP A 49 3.24 -13.37 -5.72
CA ASP A 49 2.31 -14.46 -5.42
C ASP A 49 0.96 -14.21 -6.10
N PRO A 50 0.52 -15.04 -7.06
CA PRO A 50 -0.77 -14.86 -7.73
C PRO A 50 -1.97 -14.92 -6.77
N ALA A 51 -1.84 -15.59 -5.63
CA ALA A 51 -2.90 -15.68 -4.62
C ALA A 51 -2.97 -14.46 -3.69
N PHE A 52 -2.03 -13.53 -3.80
CA PHE A 52 -2.01 -12.34 -2.94
C PHE A 52 -3.23 -11.44 -3.18
N VAL A 53 -3.78 -10.89 -2.10
CA VAL A 53 -5.08 -10.20 -2.11
C VAL A 53 -5.15 -9.04 -3.11
N LEU A 54 -4.07 -8.29 -3.30
CA LEU A 54 -4.02 -7.17 -4.24
C LEU A 54 -4.03 -7.59 -5.72
N ASN A 55 -3.80 -8.87 -6.01
CA ASN A 55 -3.92 -9.44 -7.36
C ASN A 55 -5.34 -9.91 -7.68
N ASN A 56 -6.23 -10.01 -6.69
CA ASN A 56 -7.61 -10.39 -6.94
C ASN A 56 -8.37 -9.21 -7.60
N PRO A 57 -8.92 -9.40 -8.82
CA PRO A 57 -9.61 -8.34 -9.55
C PRO A 57 -10.85 -7.79 -8.83
N GLU A 58 -11.43 -8.54 -7.89
CA GLU A 58 -12.55 -8.10 -7.06
C GLU A 58 -12.23 -6.85 -6.22
N TYR A 59 -10.96 -6.65 -5.86
CA TYR A 59 -10.50 -5.51 -5.06
C TYR A 59 -9.84 -4.41 -5.89
N LYS A 60 -9.86 -4.52 -7.22
CA LYS A 60 -9.26 -3.50 -8.10
C LYS A 60 -9.95 -2.15 -7.87
N GLY A 61 -9.16 -1.13 -7.52
CA GLY A 61 -9.65 0.23 -7.25
C GLY A 61 -10.39 0.40 -5.92
N ALA A 62 -10.33 -0.60 -5.02
CA ALA A 62 -10.83 -0.48 -3.67
C ALA A 62 -10.04 0.59 -2.89
N PRO A 63 -10.71 1.62 -2.31
CA PRO A 63 -10.02 2.74 -1.69
C PRO A 63 -9.65 2.50 -0.22
N ILE A 64 -10.06 1.38 0.37
CA ILE A 64 -9.91 1.09 1.80
C ILE A 64 -9.10 -0.19 1.98
N MET A 65 -8.15 -0.23 2.90
CA MET A 65 -7.43 -1.44 3.30
C MET A 65 -7.64 -1.76 4.78
N LEU A 66 -8.10 -2.97 5.08
CA LEU A 66 -8.20 -3.48 6.43
C LEU A 66 -6.99 -4.33 6.73
N THR A 67 -6.19 -3.91 7.72
CA THR A 67 -4.91 -4.53 8.06
C THR A 67 -4.95 -5.16 9.46
N GLY A 68 -3.94 -5.96 9.79
CA GLY A 68 -3.72 -6.41 11.16
C GLY A 68 -3.05 -5.35 12.04
N ALA A 69 -2.70 -5.75 13.27
CA ALA A 69 -2.00 -4.87 14.20
C ALA A 69 -0.63 -4.42 13.65
N ASN A 70 -0.17 -3.23 14.08
CA ASN A 70 1.19 -2.74 13.83
C ASN A 70 1.56 -2.60 12.33
N PHE A 71 0.60 -2.22 11.49
CA PHE A 71 0.82 -1.91 10.09
C PHE A 71 1.66 -0.63 9.91
N GLY A 72 2.64 -0.66 9.00
CA GLY A 72 3.58 0.43 8.75
C GLY A 72 4.73 0.48 9.75
N CYS A 73 5.03 -0.61 10.45
CA CYS A 73 6.13 -0.65 11.42
C CYS A 73 7.52 -0.68 10.75
N GLY A 74 8.58 -0.62 11.56
CA GLY A 74 9.96 -0.68 11.08
C GLY A 74 10.55 0.70 10.76
N SER A 75 11.39 0.76 9.73
CA SER A 75 12.19 1.96 9.42
C SER A 75 11.34 3.14 8.95
N SER A 76 11.72 4.36 9.34
CA SER A 76 11.06 5.57 8.82
C SER A 76 11.27 5.68 7.31
N ARG A 77 10.17 5.73 6.56
CA ARG A 77 10.17 5.67 5.09
C ARG A 77 8.98 6.41 4.51
N GLU A 78 9.19 7.66 4.09
CA GLU A 78 8.14 8.51 3.51
C GLU A 78 7.54 7.94 2.21
N HIS A 79 8.29 7.11 1.51
CA HIS A 79 7.84 6.44 0.29
C HIS A 79 6.72 5.41 0.53
N ALA A 80 6.61 4.86 1.75
CA ALA A 80 5.57 3.89 2.08
C ALA A 80 4.16 4.50 1.97
N PRO A 81 3.82 5.63 2.64
CA PRO A 81 2.53 6.27 2.42
C PRO A 81 2.33 6.78 0.99
N TRP A 82 3.37 7.26 0.29
CA TRP A 82 3.23 7.67 -1.12
C TRP A 82 2.86 6.50 -2.04
N ALA A 83 3.46 5.33 -1.84
CA ALA A 83 3.13 4.14 -2.61
C ALA A 83 1.67 3.69 -2.40
N LEU A 84 1.18 3.78 -1.15
CA LEU A 84 -0.21 3.46 -0.82
C LEU A 84 -1.19 4.47 -1.44
N GLU A 85 -0.88 5.77 -1.35
CA GLU A 85 -1.69 6.85 -1.94
C GLU A 85 -1.74 6.74 -3.47
N ASP A 86 -0.59 6.55 -4.13
CA ASP A 86 -0.50 6.36 -5.58
C ASP A 86 -1.20 5.10 -6.08
N MET A 87 -1.29 4.06 -5.24
CA MET A 87 -2.08 2.84 -5.53
C MET A 87 -3.59 3.13 -5.47
N GLY A 88 -4.00 4.26 -4.90
CA GLY A 88 -5.39 4.69 -4.77
C GLY A 88 -6.02 4.40 -3.41
N LEU A 89 -5.22 4.00 -2.41
CA LEU A 89 -5.73 3.89 -1.05
C LEU A 89 -5.99 5.27 -0.46
N ARG A 90 -7.09 5.35 0.27
CA ARG A 90 -7.55 6.56 0.94
C ARG A 90 -7.79 6.34 2.41
N ALA A 91 -7.96 5.10 2.88
CA ALA A 91 -8.12 4.76 4.30
C ALA A 91 -7.62 3.34 4.62
#